data_AF-A0A093XAE6-F1
#
_entry.id   AF-A0A093XAE6-F1
#
_cell.length_a   1.000
_cell.length_b   1.000
_cell.length_c   1.000
_cell.angle_alpha   90.00
_cell.angle_beta   90.00
_cell.angle_gamma   90.00
#
_symmetry.space_group_name_H-M   'P 1'
#
loop_
_entity.id
_entity.type
_entity.pdbx_description
1 polymer ?
#
loop_
_entity_poly.entity_id
_entity_poly.type
_entity_poly.pdbx_seq_one_letter_code
_entity_poly.pdbx_strand_id
1 'polypeptide(L)'
;RDVVSAFASGKEPLEKSLLEGAVSAIVVSLADEQATMSMAAQMNFINGVVRGVEEGYNEELLRKVRAVTEEQVREAMRGVLVPCFEPGKANVVVTCAPIMSEGIVKGFEADGFKAEVRALGDFRDDYGLVGDDDEAEDDDDEEDDEDESGDESGSGEESD
;
A
#
# COMPACT_ATOMS: atom_id res chain seq x y z
N ARG A 1 -2.63 -12.55 14.22
CA ARG A 1 -1.37 -12.73 14.99
C ARG A 1 -0.94 -14.19 15.07
N ASP A 2 -1.74 -15.07 15.69
CA ASP A 2 -1.32 -16.43 16.05
C ASP A 2 -0.91 -17.30 14.86
N VAL A 3 -1.60 -17.18 13.72
CA VAL A 3 -1.26 -17.89 12.48
C VAL A 3 0.14 -17.50 11.99
N VAL A 4 0.41 -16.20 11.89
CA VAL A 4 1.72 -15.68 11.44
C VAL A 4 2.83 -16.14 12.39
N SER A 5 2.57 -16.10 13.71
CA SER A 5 3.51 -16.60 14.71
C SER A 5 3.72 -18.11 14.63
N ALA A 6 2.70 -18.91 14.29
CA ALA A 6 2.81 -20.36 14.13
C ALA A 6 3.71 -20.74 12.95
N PHE A 7 3.57 -20.07 11.80
CA PHE A 7 4.49 -20.24 10.67
C PHE A 7 5.90 -19.72 10.97
N ALA A 8 6.02 -18.54 11.59
CA ALA A 8 7.33 -17.96 11.92
C ALA A 8 8.15 -18.81 12.92
N SER A 9 7.47 -19.52 13.83
CA SER A 9 8.07 -20.38 14.84
C SER A 9 8.38 -21.80 14.39
N GLY A 10 7.87 -22.24 13.24
CA GLY A 10 8.03 -23.64 12.80
C GLY A 10 6.94 -24.60 13.27
N LYS A 11 5.94 -24.12 14.04
CA LYS A 11 4.83 -24.96 14.49
C LYS A 11 4.00 -25.47 13.31
N GLU A 12 3.81 -24.62 12.30
CA GLU A 12 3.21 -25.01 11.03
C GLU A 12 4.27 -25.13 9.92
N PRO A 13 4.26 -26.22 9.14
CA PRO A 13 5.20 -26.40 8.04
C PRO A 13 4.87 -25.47 6.88
N LEU A 14 5.90 -24.96 6.21
CA LEU A 14 5.73 -24.25 4.95
C LEU A 14 5.56 -25.28 3.84
N GLU A 15 4.52 -25.13 3.02
CA GLU A 15 4.31 -26.03 1.90
C GLU A 15 5.32 -25.73 0.78
N LYS A 16 6.14 -26.73 0.44
CA LYS A 16 7.21 -26.58 -0.56
C LYS A 16 6.69 -26.09 -1.91
N SER A 17 5.54 -26.59 -2.36
CA SER A 17 4.90 -26.18 -3.61
C SER A 17 4.54 -24.70 -3.63
N LEU A 18 4.07 -24.15 -2.50
CA LEU A 18 3.75 -22.72 -2.36
C LEU A 18 5.02 -21.88 -2.38
N LEU A 19 6.10 -22.36 -1.75
CA LEU A 19 7.39 -21.67 -1.79
C LEU A 19 7.96 -21.60 -3.22
N GLU A 20 7.94 -22.71 -3.95
CA GLU A 20 8.39 -22.77 -5.35
C GLU A 20 7.54 -21.87 -6.26
N GLY A 21 6.22 -21.83 -6.03
CA GLY A 21 5.30 -20.93 -6.71
C GLY A 21 5.61 -19.45 -6.43
N ALA A 22 5.87 -19.09 -5.16
CA ALA A 22 6.22 -17.73 -4.78
C ALA A 22 7.55 -17.26 -5.39
N VAL A 23 8.58 -18.13 -5.38
CA VAL A 23 9.86 -17.85 -6.05
C VAL A 23 9.64 -17.61 -7.55
N SER A 24 8.82 -18.43 -8.20
CA SER A 24 8.52 -18.29 -9.62
C SER A 24 7.80 -16.97 -9.93
N ALA A 25 6.84 -16.56 -9.09
CA ALA A 25 6.14 -15.29 -9.23
C ALA A 25 7.09 -14.09 -9.15
N ILE A 26 8.05 -14.10 -8.22
CA ILE A 26 9.05 -13.03 -8.10
C ILE A 26 9.94 -12.97 -9.35
N VAL A 27 10.37 -14.13 -9.86
CA VAL A 27 11.19 -14.20 -11.08
C VAL A 27 10.45 -13.65 -12.29
N VAL A 28 9.17 -13.99 -12.46
CA VAL A 28 8.33 -13.47 -13.54
C VAL A 28 8.14 -11.96 -13.40
N SER A 29 7.79 -11.47 -12.21
CA SER A 29 7.61 -10.04 -11.96
C SER A 29 8.85 -9.21 -12.31
N LEU A 30 10.05 -9.70 -11.98
CA LEU A 30 11.28 -8.99 -12.31
C LEU A 30 11.60 -9.03 -13.82
N ALA A 31 11.27 -10.15 -14.49
CA ALA A 31 11.43 -10.24 -15.93
C ALA A 31 10.52 -9.26 -16.67
N ASP A 32 9.28 -9.09 -16.20
CA ASP A 32 8.31 -8.17 -16.78
C ASP A 32 8.71 -6.70 -16.62
N GLU A 33 9.38 -6.32 -15.53
CA GLU A 33 9.93 -4.97 -15.32
C GLU A 33 10.97 -4.55 -16.36
N GLN A 34 11.56 -5.49 -17.09
CA GLN A 34 12.57 -5.25 -18.13
C GLN A 34 12.13 -5.75 -19.52
N ALA A 35 10.82 -5.89 -19.74
CA ALA A 35 10.26 -6.46 -20.98
C ALA A 35 10.61 -5.69 -22.26
N THR A 36 11.01 -4.42 -22.15
CA THR A 36 11.42 -3.58 -23.29
C THR A 36 12.79 -2.94 -23.09
N MET A 37 13.49 -2.63 -24.18
CA MET A 37 14.80 -1.94 -24.14
C MET A 37 14.73 -0.60 -23.39
N SER A 38 13.65 0.16 -23.58
CA SER A 38 13.46 1.45 -22.90
C SER A 38 13.31 1.29 -21.39
N MET A 39 12.52 0.30 -20.94
CA MET A 39 12.34 0.00 -19.51
C MET A 39 13.64 -0.52 -18.87
N ALA A 40 14.36 -1.39 -19.57
CA ALA A 40 15.66 -1.90 -19.13
C ALA A 40 16.68 -0.76 -18.97
N ALA A 41 16.73 0.19 -19.92
CA ALA A 41 17.59 1.37 -19.83
C ALA A 41 17.24 2.27 -18.63
N GLN A 42 15.96 2.51 -18.38
CA GLN A 42 15.50 3.28 -17.22
C GLN A 42 15.87 2.60 -15.90
N MET A 43 15.64 1.29 -15.78
CA MET A 43 15.98 0.53 -14.58
C MET A 43 17.49 0.51 -14.32
N ASN A 44 18.31 0.39 -15.37
CA ASN A 44 19.77 0.48 -15.25
C ASN A 44 20.22 1.87 -14.75
N PHE A 45 19.61 2.95 -15.25
CA PHE A 45 19.91 4.29 -14.76
C PHE A 45 19.51 4.46 -13.29
N ILE A 46 18.31 4.03 -12.89
CA ILE A 46 17.86 4.11 -11.50
C ILE A 46 18.80 3.31 -10.59
N ASN A 47 19.14 2.08 -10.97
CA ASN A 47 19.99 1.22 -10.16
C ASN A 47 21.43 1.78 -10.06
N GLY A 48 22.05 2.14 -11.18
CA GLY A 48 23.44 2.60 -11.19
C GLY A 48 23.63 4.02 -10.65
N VAL A 49 22.72 4.95 -10.98
CA VAL A 49 22.90 6.39 -10.69
C VAL A 49 22.14 6.82 -9.44
N VAL A 50 20.89 6.40 -9.28
CA VAL A 50 20.05 6.85 -8.15
C VAL A 50 20.33 6.01 -6.90
N ARG A 51 20.42 4.69 -7.06
CA ARG A 51 20.62 3.75 -5.95
C ARG A 51 22.08 3.39 -5.71
N GLY A 52 22.96 3.61 -6.70
CA GLY A 52 24.39 3.31 -6.60
C GLY A 52 24.72 1.82 -6.46
N VAL A 53 23.89 0.92 -7.00
CA VAL A 53 24.15 -0.53 -6.97
C VAL A 53 25.00 -0.97 -8.16
N GLU A 54 25.75 -2.05 -7.98
CA GLU A 54 26.68 -2.58 -9.00
C GLU A 54 25.96 -3.10 -10.26
N GLU A 55 26.69 -3.13 -11.37
CA GLU A 55 26.20 -3.75 -12.61
C GLU A 55 25.93 -5.24 -12.41
N GLY A 56 24.83 -5.76 -12.95
CA GLY A 56 24.41 -7.14 -12.73
C GLY A 56 23.70 -7.40 -11.39
N TYR A 57 23.40 -6.36 -10.60
CA TYR A 57 22.65 -6.48 -9.34
C TYR A 57 21.36 -7.31 -9.47
N ASN A 58 20.57 -7.09 -10.53
CA ASN A 58 19.33 -7.84 -10.76
C ASN A 58 19.59 -9.34 -11.03
N GLU A 59 20.66 -9.68 -11.74
CA GLU A 59 21.04 -11.08 -11.99
C GLU A 59 21.46 -11.78 -10.69
N GLU A 60 22.24 -11.08 -9.86
CA GLU A 60 22.63 -11.58 -8.55
C GLU A 60 21.43 -11.73 -7.61
N LEU A 61 20.50 -10.76 -7.64
CA LEU A 61 19.25 -10.81 -6.91
C LEU A 61 18.42 -12.03 -7.32
N LEU A 62 18.23 -12.29 -8.61
CA LEU A 62 17.54 -13.49 -9.11
C LEU A 62 18.22 -14.78 -8.65
N ARG A 63 19.55 -14.82 -8.66
CA ARG A 63 20.32 -15.97 -8.15
C ARG A 63 20.04 -16.22 -6.67
N LYS A 64 20.00 -15.15 -5.87
CA LYS A 64 19.70 -15.22 -4.43
C LYS A 64 18.25 -15.65 -4.18
N VAL A 65 17.28 -15.09 -4.92
CA VAL A 65 15.85 -15.43 -4.80
C VAL A 65 15.61 -16.92 -5.07
N ARG A 66 16.26 -17.49 -6.08
CA ARG A 66 16.16 -18.94 -6.37
C ARG A 66 16.79 -19.84 -5.31
N ALA A 67 17.72 -19.31 -4.52
CA ALA A 67 18.42 -20.04 -3.47
C ALA A 67 17.81 -19.85 -2.07
N VAL A 68 16.66 -19.16 -1.97
CA VAL A 68 15.97 -18.93 -0.70
C VAL A 68 15.57 -20.26 -0.06
N THR A 69 15.93 -20.41 1.20
CA THR A 69 15.60 -21.58 2.03
C THR A 69 14.41 -21.30 2.94
N GLU A 70 13.73 -22.35 3.39
CA GLU A 70 12.63 -22.22 4.36
C GLU A 70 13.05 -21.49 5.65
N GLU A 71 14.28 -21.73 6.13
CA GLU A 71 14.78 -21.08 7.34
C GLU A 71 14.89 -19.56 7.17
N GLN A 72 15.38 -19.11 6.00
CA GLN A 72 15.45 -17.68 5.67
C GLN A 72 14.06 -17.05 5.55
N VAL A 73 13.08 -17.79 5.02
CA VAL A 73 11.68 -17.32 5.00
C VAL A 73 11.18 -17.13 6.43
N ARG A 74 11.40 -18.12 7.30
CA ARG A 74 10.98 -18.02 8.71
C ARG A 74 11.70 -16.89 9.45
N GLU A 75 12.98 -16.68 9.17
CA GLU A 75 13.74 -15.55 9.68
C GLU A 75 13.12 -14.21 9.25
N ALA A 76 12.78 -14.05 7.98
CA ALA A 76 12.09 -12.86 7.49
C ALA A 76 10.70 -12.68 8.12
N MET A 77 9.93 -13.77 8.31
CA MET A 77 8.65 -13.71 9.02
C MET A 77 8.83 -13.22 10.47
N ARG A 78 9.85 -13.70 11.18
CA ARG A 78 10.16 -13.27 12.55
C ARG A 78 10.66 -11.82 12.62
N GLY A 79 11.49 -11.41 11.67
CA GLY A 79 12.12 -10.08 11.66
C GLY A 79 11.22 -8.98 11.13
N VAL A 80 10.28 -9.30 10.23
CA VAL A 80 9.45 -8.31 9.53
C VAL A 80 7.97 -8.49 9.85
N LEU A 81 7.40 -9.68 9.60
CA LEU A 81 5.94 -9.86 9.68
C LEU A 81 5.40 -9.92 11.11
N VAL A 82 6.10 -10.58 12.03
CA VAL A 82 5.66 -10.66 13.43
C VAL A 82 5.64 -9.28 14.10
N PRO A 83 6.68 -8.43 13.96
CA PRO A 83 6.66 -7.06 14.49
C PRO A 83 5.53 -6.18 13.96
N CYS A 84 4.96 -6.46 12.78
CA CYS A 84 3.80 -5.73 12.25
C CYS A 84 2.58 -5.79 13.18
N PHE A 85 2.48 -6.81 14.04
CA PHE A 85 1.40 -6.98 15.00
C PHE A 85 1.76 -6.50 16.42
N GLU A 86 2.95 -5.92 16.60
CA GLU A 86 3.40 -5.43 17.90
C GLU A 86 3.26 -3.89 17.96
N PRO A 87 2.50 -3.34 18.93
CA PRO A 87 2.39 -1.91 19.11
C PRO A 87 3.77 -1.25 19.27
N GLY A 88 3.98 -0.14 18.54
CA GLY A 88 5.24 0.61 18.58
C GLY A 88 6.34 0.08 17.66
N LYS A 89 6.14 -1.03 16.95
CA LYS A 89 7.07 -1.55 15.92
C LYS A 89 6.54 -1.47 14.49
N ALA A 90 5.29 -1.03 14.33
CA ALA A 90 4.61 -0.98 13.04
C ALA A 90 3.89 0.36 12.85
N ASN A 91 3.91 0.87 11.62
CA ASN A 91 3.08 1.98 11.19
C ASN A 91 1.88 1.42 10.44
N VAL A 92 0.67 1.63 10.98
CA VAL A 92 -0.58 1.15 10.39
C VAL A 92 -1.40 2.35 9.94
N VAL A 93 -1.78 2.37 8.66
CA VAL A 93 -2.62 3.42 8.07
C VAL A 93 -3.84 2.74 7.47
N VAL A 94 -5.03 3.22 7.84
CA VAL A 94 -6.30 2.66 7.39
C VAL A 94 -7.19 3.79 6.87
N THR A 95 -7.62 3.67 5.62
CA THR A 95 -8.62 4.55 5.03
C THR A 95 -9.99 3.90 5.15
N CYS A 96 -10.94 4.58 5.80
CA CYS A 96 -12.28 4.04 6.03
C CYS A 96 -13.34 5.15 5.98
N ALA A 97 -14.61 4.75 5.79
CA ALA A 97 -15.73 5.68 5.90
C ALA A 97 -15.90 6.15 7.37
N PRO A 98 -16.38 7.38 7.63
CA PRO A 98 -16.48 7.92 8.98
C PRO A 98 -17.25 7.02 9.97
N ILE A 99 -18.31 6.36 9.51
CA ILE A 99 -19.12 5.43 10.31
C ILE A 99 -18.33 4.22 10.85
N MET A 100 -17.23 3.84 10.20
CA MET A 100 -16.38 2.71 10.60
C MET A 100 -15.22 3.14 11.51
N SER A 101 -14.93 4.44 11.58
CA SER A 101 -13.75 4.98 12.28
C SER A 101 -13.69 4.56 13.75
N GLU A 102 -14.79 4.74 14.50
CA GLU A 102 -14.85 4.39 15.92
C GLU A 102 -14.60 2.91 16.18
N GLY A 103 -15.18 2.03 15.36
CA GLY A 103 -15.02 0.58 15.51
C GLY A 103 -13.58 0.14 15.27
N ILE A 104 -12.94 0.74 14.26
CA ILE A 104 -11.55 0.47 13.92
C ILE A 104 -10.61 0.99 15.01
N VAL A 105 -10.82 2.22 15.49
CA VAL A 105 -10.03 2.80 16.58
C VAL A 105 -10.11 1.93 17.84
N LYS A 106 -11.33 1.57 18.27
CA LYS A 106 -11.54 0.69 19.44
C LYS A 106 -10.83 -0.65 19.29
N GLY A 107 -10.83 -1.22 18.08
CA GLY A 107 -10.12 -2.47 17.78
C GLY A 107 -8.60 -2.33 17.96
N PHE A 108 -8.01 -1.30 17.34
CA PHE A 108 -6.56 -1.07 17.45
C PHE A 108 -6.11 -0.68 18.86
N GLU A 109 -6.90 0.12 19.59
CA GLU A 109 -6.63 0.45 20.98
C GLU A 109 -6.72 -0.77 21.90
N ALA A 110 -7.66 -1.67 21.67
CA ALA A 110 -7.75 -2.94 22.40
C ALA A 110 -6.51 -3.82 22.19
N ASP A 111 -5.91 -3.76 21.00
CA ASP A 111 -4.65 -4.42 20.66
C ASP A 111 -3.41 -3.63 21.14
N GLY A 112 -3.59 -2.47 21.77
CA GLY A 112 -2.54 -1.64 22.36
C GLY A 112 -1.88 -0.64 21.42
N PHE A 113 -2.40 -0.46 20.21
CA PHE A 113 -1.94 0.57 19.28
C PHE A 113 -2.50 1.94 19.66
N LYS A 114 -1.72 2.99 19.40
CA LYS A 114 -2.19 4.37 19.49
C LYS A 114 -2.76 4.74 18.13
N ALA A 115 -4.09 4.80 18.02
CA ALA A 115 -4.77 5.20 16.80
C ALA A 115 -5.13 6.69 16.85
N GLU A 116 -4.91 7.38 15.74
CA GLU A 116 -5.39 8.75 15.52
C GLU A 116 -6.33 8.72 14.32
N VAL A 117 -7.45 9.45 14.41
CA VAL A 117 -8.35 9.65 13.26
C VAL A 117 -8.04 11.01 12.69
N ARG A 118 -7.75 11.05 11.38
CA ARG A 118 -7.58 12.29 10.62
C ARG A 118 -8.56 12.30 9.46
N ALA A 119 -9.27 13.40 9.29
CA ALA A 119 -10.12 13.64 8.13
C ALA A 119 -9.24 14.03 6.92
N LEU A 120 -9.76 13.86 5.70
CA LEU A 120 -9.06 14.30 4.48
C LEU A 120 -8.75 15.80 4.49
N GLY A 121 -9.56 16.60 5.21
CA GLY A 121 -9.31 18.02 5.43
C GLY A 121 -7.99 18.30 6.15
N ASP A 122 -7.57 17.43 7.07
CA ASP A 122 -6.35 17.61 7.88
C ASP A 122 -5.06 17.43 7.07
N PHE A 123 -5.17 16.92 5.84
CA PHE A 123 -4.05 16.76 4.90
C PHE A 123 -4.06 17.81 3.80
N ARG A 124 -5.04 18.74 3.80
CA ARG A 124 -4.98 19.92 2.95
C ARG A 124 -3.90 20.83 3.53
N ASP A 125 -2.82 20.96 2.80
CA ASP A 125 -1.85 22.03 2.99
C ASP A 125 -2.31 23.18 2.09
N ASP A 126 -2.33 24.41 2.60
CA ASP A 126 -2.84 25.58 1.87
C ASP A 126 -1.93 25.98 0.68
N TYR A 127 -1.00 25.12 0.27
CA TYR A 127 0.00 25.35 -0.80
C TYR A 127 0.77 26.66 -0.64
N GLY A 128 0.86 27.20 0.59
CA GLY A 128 1.46 28.50 0.85
C GLY A 128 0.61 29.70 0.41
N LEU A 129 -0.70 29.51 0.19
CA LEU A 129 -1.68 30.54 -0.15
C LEU A 129 -2.45 31.03 1.10
N VAL A 130 -1.74 31.24 2.21
CA VAL A 130 -2.31 32.01 3.33
C VAL A 130 -2.25 33.47 2.89
N GLY A 131 -3.37 33.99 2.38
CA GLY A 131 -3.56 35.42 2.20
C GLY A 131 -3.39 36.10 3.56
N ASP A 132 -2.65 37.20 3.60
CA ASP A 132 -2.59 38.09 4.76
C ASP A 132 -3.96 38.79 4.84
N ASP A 133 -4.99 38.08 5.31
CA ASP A 133 -6.36 38.58 5.41
C ASP A 133 -6.48 39.47 6.66
N ASP A 134 -5.87 40.65 6.60
CA ASP A 134 -6.52 41.87 7.06
C ASP A 134 -7.37 42.39 5.90
N GLU A 135 -8.57 41.83 5.66
CA GLU A 135 -9.80 42.58 5.37
C GLU A 135 -11.01 41.67 5.03
N ALA A 136 -11.95 41.68 5.99
CA ALA A 136 -13.41 41.63 5.83
C ALA A 136 -14.11 40.35 5.32
N GLU A 137 -14.99 39.86 6.19
CA GLU A 137 -16.06 38.91 5.95
C GLU A 137 -16.84 39.25 4.66
N ASP A 138 -16.95 38.29 3.75
CA ASP A 138 -18.04 38.24 2.77
C ASP A 138 -18.83 36.95 3.03
N ASP A 139 -20.06 37.18 3.46
CA ASP A 139 -21.08 36.22 3.85
C ASP A 139 -21.78 35.77 2.55
N ASP A 140 -21.21 34.78 1.84
CA ASP A 140 -21.88 34.15 0.71
C ASP A 140 -22.79 33.02 1.22
N ASP A 141 -23.98 33.43 1.65
CA ASP A 141 -25.18 32.59 1.77
C ASP A 141 -25.56 32.05 0.36
N GLU A 142 -24.99 30.91 -0.04
CA GLU A 142 -25.52 30.12 -1.16
C GLU A 142 -26.69 29.26 -0.66
N GLU A 143 -27.91 29.81 -0.80
CA GLU A 143 -29.17 29.06 -0.68
C GLU A 143 -29.20 27.94 -1.75
N ASP A 144 -29.07 26.69 -1.29
CA ASP A 144 -29.24 25.46 -2.09
C ASP A 144 -30.73 25.26 -2.38
N ASP A 145 -31.21 25.82 -3.50
CA ASP A 145 -32.55 25.57 -4.04
C ASP A 145 -32.64 24.10 -4.50
N GLU A 146 -33.26 23.29 -3.63
CA GLU A 146 -33.81 21.98 -3.95
C GLU A 146 -34.77 22.10 -5.16
N ASP A 147 -34.45 21.45 -6.29
CA ASP A 147 -35.53 20.93 -7.14
C ASP A 147 -35.24 19.54 -7.68
N GLU A 148 -36.22 18.69 -7.43
CA GLU A 148 -36.24 17.27 -7.62
C GLU A 148 -36.66 16.88 -9.04
N SER A 149 -36.15 15.72 -9.48
CA SER A 149 -36.86 14.71 -10.27
C SER A 149 -37.17 14.96 -11.75
N GLY A 150 -36.66 14.03 -12.59
CA GLY A 150 -37.10 13.84 -13.97
C GLY A 150 -36.45 12.63 -14.66
N ASP A 151 -36.79 11.42 -14.19
CA ASP A 151 -36.58 10.17 -14.92
C ASP A 151 -37.29 10.23 -16.29
N GLU A 152 -36.59 9.93 -17.39
CA GLU A 152 -37.21 9.38 -18.60
C GLU A 152 -36.22 8.41 -19.27
N SER A 153 -36.47 7.12 -19.05
CA SER A 153 -35.97 6.00 -19.84
C SER A 153 -36.37 6.11 -21.32
N GLY A 154 -35.45 5.84 -22.26
CA GLY A 154 -35.78 5.81 -23.70
C GLY A 154 -34.76 5.06 -24.57
N SER A 155 -35.21 3.92 -25.09
CA SER A 155 -34.54 2.90 -25.91
C SER A 155 -34.18 3.28 -27.36
N GLY A 156 -33.19 2.58 -27.93
CA GLY A 156 -32.98 2.33 -29.38
C GLY A 156 -31.73 3.01 -29.95
N GLU A 157 -30.98 2.50 -30.91
CA GLU A 157 -30.98 1.27 -31.72
C GLU A 157 -29.60 1.21 -32.44
N GLU A 158 -29.30 0.07 -33.06
CA GLU A 158 -28.07 -0.34 -33.78
C GLU A 158 -27.67 0.53 -35.01
N SER A 159 -26.38 0.47 -35.39
CA SER A 159 -25.71 0.69 -36.70
C SER A 159 -24.36 1.42 -36.48
N ASP A 160 -23.19 1.01 -36.98
CA ASP A 160 -22.78 0.27 -38.19
C ASP A 160 -21.50 -0.54 -37.90
#